data_AF-A0A2V5M9C6-F1
#
_entry.id   AF-A0A2V5M9C6-F1
#
_cell.length_a   1.000
_cell.length_b   1.000
_cell.length_c   1.000
_cell.angle_alpha   90.00
_cell.angle_beta   90.00
_cell.angle_gamma   90.00
#
_symmetry.space_group_name_H-M   'P 1'
#
loop_
_entity.id
_entity.type
_entity.pdbx_description
1 polymer ?
#
loop_
_entity_poly.entity_id
_entity_poly.type
_entity_poly.pdbx_seq_one_letter_code
_entity_poly.pdbx_strand_id
1 'polypeptide(L)' 'MLSWPSGLRDTDGIWAKYWYGEVAKTTSFQPYRPTPSEVPARLRETYRHCCECYERLYEYRLH' A
#
# COMPACT_ATOMS: atom_id res chain seq x y z
N MET A 1 11.75 4.16 -7.63
CA MET A 1 11.77 4.92 -6.36
C MET A 1 10.73 4.31 -5.40
N LEU A 2 11.05 3.20 -4.72
CA LEU A 2 10.19 2.55 -3.71
C LEU A 2 11.03 1.77 -2.68
N SER A 3 12.26 2.21 -2.43
CA SER A 3 13.14 1.62 -1.43
C SER A 3 13.52 2.64 -0.37
N TRP A 4 13.73 2.16 0.85
CA TRP A 4 14.06 2.98 2.01
C TRP A 4 15.08 2.27 2.92
N PRO A 5 15.84 3.02 3.72
CA PRO A 5 16.74 2.42 4.72
C PRO A 5 15.93 1.71 5.80
N SER A 6 16.47 0.59 6.30
CA SER A 6 15.92 -0.07 7.48
C SER A 6 16.14 0.79 8.73
N GLY A 7 15.24 0.64 9.70
CA GLY A 7 15.22 1.36 10.96
C GLY A 7 14.18 2.48 10.99
N LEU A 8 14.04 3.08 12.17
CA LEU A 8 13.25 4.30 12.35
C LEU A 8 14.05 5.52 11.93
N ARG A 9 13.34 6.55 11.46
CA ARG A 9 13.88 7.85 11.06
C ARG A 9 13.43 8.91 12.05
N ASP A 10 14.22 9.96 12.19
CA ASP A 10 13.87 11.10 13.06
C ASP A 10 12.53 11.75 12.67
N THR A 11 12.15 11.62 11.39
CA THR A 11 10.89 12.11 10.84
C THR A 11 9.67 11.25 11.15
N ASP A 12 9.84 10.03 11.66
CA ASP A 12 8.72 9.08 11.84
C ASP A 12 7.81 9.45 13.02
N GLY A 13 8.30 10.29 13.93
CA GLY A 13 7.50 10.89 15.01
C GLY A 13 6.99 9.89 16.05
N ILE A 14 6.07 10.35 16.90
CA ILE A 14 5.61 9.62 18.08
C ILE A 14 4.81 8.34 17.75
N TRP A 15 4.21 8.28 16.56
CA TRP A 15 3.39 7.16 16.13
C TRP A 15 4.21 5.98 15.62
N ALA A 16 5.49 6.17 15.33
CA ALA A 16 6.36 5.16 14.77
C ALA A 16 6.41 3.88 15.62
N LYS A 17 6.51 4.03 16.95
CA LYS A 17 6.52 2.92 17.91
C LYS A 17 5.24 2.07 17.91
N TYR A 18 4.12 2.60 17.39
CA TYR A 18 2.83 1.93 17.39
C TYR A 18 2.44 1.38 16.01
N TRP A 19 2.82 2.06 14.93
CA TRP A 19 2.32 1.76 13.58
C TRP A 19 3.42 1.33 12.59
N TYR A 20 4.69 1.68 12.81
CA TYR A 20 5.73 1.55 11.78
C TYR A 20 6.67 0.37 11.99
N GLY A 21 6.29 -0.60 12.82
CA GLY A 21 7.11 -1.78 13.10
C GLY A 21 7.55 -2.53 11.84
N GLU A 22 6.68 -2.67 10.84
CA GLU A 22 7.01 -3.35 9.58
C GLU A 22 7.76 -2.44 8.60
N VAL A 23 7.48 -1.14 8.59
CA VAL A 23 8.21 -0.17 7.76
C VAL A 23 9.68 -0.14 8.18
N ALA A 24 9.95 -0.13 9.50
CA ALA A 24 11.31 -0.13 10.04
C ALA A 24 12.10 -1.41 9.69
N LYS A 25 11.43 -2.56 9.56
CA LYS A 25 12.09 -3.85 9.27
C LYS A 25 12.29 -4.12 7.78
N THR A 26 11.61 -3.37 6.92
CA THR A 26 11.65 -3.56 5.47
C THR A 26 12.43 -2.45 4.80
N THR A 27 12.83 -2.67 3.55
CA THR A 27 13.54 -1.69 2.73
C THR A 27 12.84 -1.43 1.40
N SER A 28 11.69 -2.07 1.18
CA SER A 28 10.81 -1.91 0.04
C SER A 28 9.44 -2.47 0.37
N PHE A 29 8.47 -2.25 -0.53
CA PHE A 29 7.19 -2.95 -0.45
C PHE A 29 7.36 -4.46 -0.57
N GLN A 30 6.53 -5.20 0.17
CA GLN A 30 6.41 -6.65 0.04
C GLN A 30 5.72 -7.00 -1.29
N PRO A 31 6.06 -8.14 -1.92
CA PRO A 31 5.38 -8.59 -3.12
C PRO A 31 3.90 -8.86 -2.82
N TYR A 32 3.03 -8.53 -3.78
CA TYR A 32 1.61 -8.81 -3.67
C TYR A 32 1.37 -10.32 -3.51
N ARG A 33 0.52 -10.69 -2.55
CA ARG A 33 0.07 -12.07 -2.33
C ARG A 33 -1.44 -12.13 -2.63
N PRO A 34 -1.86 -12.83 -3.70
CA PRO A 34 -3.27 -12.98 -4.02
C PRO A 34 -4.03 -13.61 -2.86
N THR A 35 -5.19 -13.04 -2.54
CA THR A 35 -6.15 -13.65 -1.61
C THR A 35 -7.30 -14.28 -2.41
N PRO A 36 -7.80 -15.46 -2.01
CA PRO A 36 -8.86 -16.15 -2.75
C PRO A 36 -10.26 -15.55 -2.51
N SER A 37 -10.38 -14.49 -1.71
CA SER A 37 -11.67 -13.89 -1.37
C SER A 37 -12.23 -13.05 -2.52
N GLU A 38 -13.47 -13.32 -2.89
CA GLU A 38 -14.21 -12.49 -3.84
C GLU A 38 -14.74 -11.19 -3.21
N VAL A 39 -14.92 -10.16 -4.03
CA VAL A 39 -15.58 -8.91 -3.60
C VAL A 39 -17.06 -9.19 -3.30
N PRO A 40 -17.54 -8.91 -2.07
CA PRO A 40 -18.94 -9.10 -1.72
C PRO A 40 -19.88 -8.36 -2.68
N ALA A 41 -21.02 -8.97 -3.03
CA ALA A 41 -21.94 -8.44 -4.04
C ALA A 41 -22.32 -6.96 -3.81
N ARG A 42 -22.60 -6.60 -2.56
CA ARG A 42 -22.94 -5.22 -2.14
C ARG A 42 -21.86 -4.18 -2.42
N LEU A 43 -20.61 -4.59 -2.61
CA LEU A 43 -19.45 -3.72 -2.82
C LEU A 43 -18.99 -3.69 -4.29
N ARG A 44 -19.61 -4.46 -5.18
CA ARG A 44 -19.15 -4.57 -6.58
C ARG A 44 -19.20 -3.24 -7.34
N GLU A 45 -20.22 -2.42 -7.07
CA GLU A 45 -20.33 -1.10 -7.69
C GLU A 45 -19.23 -0.16 -7.21
N THR A 46 -19.01 -0.07 -5.89
CA THR A 46 -17.90 0.69 -5.31
C THR A 46 -16.56 0.22 -5.83
N TYR A 47 -16.34 -1.09 -5.87
CA TYR A 47 -15.12 -1.69 -6.43
C TYR A 47 -14.87 -1.23 -7.86
N ARG A 48 -15.89 -1.26 -8.72
CA ARG A 48 -15.78 -0.80 -10.11
C ARG A 48 -15.39 0.68 -10.19
N HIS A 49 -16.02 1.55 -9.40
CA HIS A 49 -15.63 2.98 -9.35
C HIS A 49 -14.19 3.18 -8.85
N CYS A 50 -13.77 2.43 -7.83
CA CYS A 50 -12.39 2.46 -7.36
C CYS A 50 -11.41 2.00 -8.45
N CYS A 51 -11.75 0.95 -9.21
CA CYS A 51 -10.95 0.48 -10.33
C CYS A 51 -10.81 1.54 -11.43
N GLU A 52 -11.89 2.24 -11.80
CA GLU A 52 -11.81 3.33 -12.78
C GLU A 52 -10.86 4.45 -12.36
N CYS A 53 -10.88 4.83 -11.07
CA CYS A 53 -9.93 5.79 -10.52
C CYS A 53 -8.50 5.24 -10.50
N TYR A 54 -8.33 3.97 -10.11
CA TYR A 54 -7.02 3.31 -10.08
C TYR A 54 -6.38 3.26 -11.46
N GLU A 55 -7.11 2.81 -12.49
CA GLU A 55 -6.59 2.72 -13.87
C GLU A 55 -6.13 4.08 -14.37
N ARG A 56 -6.88 5.17 -14.08
CA ARG A 56 -6.47 6.53 -14.43
C ARG A 56 -5.14 6.94 -13.78
N LEU A 57 -4.92 6.58 -12.52
CA LEU A 57 -3.66 6.87 -11.82
C LEU A 57 -2.52 5.97 -12.31
N TYR A 58 -2.85 4.74 -12.70
CA TYR A 58 -1.89 3.75 -13.17
C TYR A 58 -1.20 4.17 -14.47
N GLU A 59 -1.88 4.94 -15.33
CA GLU A 59 -1.27 5.57 -16.50
C GLU A 59 -0.12 6.54 -16.16
N TYR A 60 -0.14 7.13 -14.95
CA TYR A 60 0.90 8.04 -14.46
C TYR A 60 1.83 7.40 -13.43
N ARG A 61 1.85 6.05 -13.35
CA ARG A 61 2.66 5.36 -12.35
C ARG A 61 4.16 5.64 -12.53
N LEU A 62 4.87 5.60 -11.43
CA LEU A 62 6.33 5.69 -11.43
C LEU A 62 6.93 4.40 -12.03
N HIS A 63 7.92 4.55 -12.90
CA HIS A 63 8.73 3.47 -13.45
C HIS A 63 9.91 3.10 -12.54
#